data_AF-A0A6N8BJ78-F1
#
_entry.id   AF-A0A6N8BJ78-F1
#
_cell.length_a   1.000
_cell.length_b   1.000
_cell.length_c   1.000
_cell.angle_alpha   90.00
_cell.angle_beta   90.00
_cell.angle_gamma   90.00
#
_symmetry.space_group_name_H-M   'P 1'
#
loop_
_entity.id
_entity.type
_entity.pdbx_description
1 polymer ?
#
loop_
_entity_poly.entity_id
_entity_poly.type
_entity_poly.pdbx_seq_one_letter_code
_entity_poly.pdbx_strand_id
1 'polypeptide(L)'
;MNILSYVSYLLGVANLRYIDWPAIIITGHTPNNALETVFALLVQLIFVGFLGIVFAYLISNLINSSNHFFKGVLFGFISWFAIYAFTFLADVSKLTPLDMGTALTDFAGAVVFGLTLAQVLFQLDNRQGLE
;
A
#
# COMPACT_ATOMS: atom_id res chain seq x y z
N MET A 1 1.73 7.03 -5.02
CA MET A 1 2.04 6.46 -6.35
C MET A 1 2.90 5.22 -6.21
N ASN A 2 2.61 4.16 -6.96
CA ASN A 2 3.55 3.07 -7.19
C ASN A 2 3.93 3.09 -8.68
N ILE A 3 5.23 3.14 -9.00
CA ILE A 3 5.73 3.10 -10.38
C ILE A 3 5.20 1.84 -11.08
N LEU A 4 5.14 0.72 -10.37
CA LEU A 4 4.60 -0.54 -10.88
C LEU A 4 3.13 -0.39 -11.32
N SER A 5 2.31 0.26 -10.51
CA SER A 5 0.90 0.51 -10.85
C SER A 5 0.75 1.39 -12.08
N TYR A 6 1.58 2.42 -12.20
CA TYR A 6 1.56 3.30 -13.37
C TYR A 6 1.99 2.57 -14.65
N VAL A 7 3.04 1.75 -14.57
CA VAL A 7 3.50 0.93 -15.71
C VAL A 7 2.45 -0.12 -16.09
N SER A 8 1.89 -0.85 -15.13
CA SER A 8 0.81 -1.82 -15.40
C SER A 8 -0.41 -1.17 -16.03
N TYR A 9 -0.75 0.05 -15.62
CA TYR A 9 -1.85 0.81 -16.21
C TYR A 9 -1.57 1.18 -17.67
N LEU A 10 -0.35 1.67 -17.97
CA LEU A 10 0.04 1.98 -19.35
C LEU A 10 0.09 0.74 -20.26
N LEU A 11 0.44 -0.41 -19.71
CA LEU A 11 0.45 -1.69 -20.41
C LEU A 11 -0.95 -2.31 -20.57
N GLY A 12 -1.99 -1.68 -20.03
CA GLY A 12 -3.37 -2.20 -20.05
C GLY A 12 -3.58 -3.44 -19.18
N VAL A 13 -2.65 -3.73 -18.26
CA VAL A 13 -2.75 -4.86 -17.31
C VAL A 13 -3.59 -4.44 -16.10
N ALA A 14 -3.43 -3.21 -15.63
CA ALA A 14 -4.26 -2.65 -14.54
C ALA A 14 -5.24 -1.62 -15.11
N ASN A 15 -6.48 -1.65 -14.65
CA ASN A 15 -7.52 -0.71 -15.09
C ASN A 15 -7.69 0.49 -14.13
N LEU A 16 -7.14 0.38 -12.92
CA LEU A 16 -7.12 1.45 -11.92
C LEU A 16 -5.68 1.74 -11.50
N ARG A 17 -5.36 3.02 -11.33
CA ARG A 17 -4.07 3.42 -10.78
C ARG A 17 -4.18 3.45 -9.28
N TYR A 18 -3.07 3.16 -8.59
CA TYR A 18 -3.03 3.19 -7.13
C TYR A 18 -3.41 4.56 -6.53
N ILE A 19 -3.17 5.66 -7.26
CA ILE A 19 -3.57 7.02 -6.83
C ILE A 19 -5.08 7.26 -6.92
N ASP A 20 -5.79 6.48 -7.73
CA ASP A 20 -7.25 6.61 -7.88
C ASP A 20 -7.98 6.09 -6.64
N TRP A 21 -7.40 5.14 -5.91
CA TRP A 21 -7.98 4.55 -4.70
C TRP A 21 -8.37 5.58 -3.62
N PRO A 22 -7.44 6.40 -3.08
CA PRO A 22 -7.79 7.38 -2.06
C PRO A 22 -8.78 8.43 -2.58
N ALA A 23 -8.69 8.81 -3.85
CA ALA A 23 -9.65 9.72 -4.46
C ALA A 23 -11.05 9.12 -4.51
N ILE A 24 -11.19 7.87 -4.97
CA ILE A 24 -12.47 7.17 -5.06
C ILE A 24 -13.07 6.98 -3.67
N ILE A 25 -12.27 6.61 -2.67
CA ILE A 25 -12.75 6.41 -1.30
C ILE A 25 -13.28 7.71 -0.68
N ILE A 26 -12.62 8.85 -0.95
CA ILE A 26 -12.99 10.14 -0.33
C ILE A 26 -14.07 10.88 -1.12
N THR A 27 -13.92 10.92 -2.45
CA THR A 27 -14.73 11.78 -3.34
C THR A 27 -15.75 10.99 -4.15
N GLY A 28 -15.66 9.65 -4.14
CA GLY A 28 -16.55 8.80 -4.93
C GLY A 28 -16.23 8.80 -6.43
N HIS A 29 -15.12 9.40 -6.89
CA HIS A 29 -14.68 9.36 -8.28
C HIS A 29 -13.16 9.40 -8.42
N THR A 30 -12.66 9.09 -9.62
CA THR A 30 -11.26 9.26 -9.98
C THR A 30 -10.90 10.75 -10.04
N PRO A 31 -9.65 11.15 -9.77
CA PRO A 31 -9.24 12.55 -9.87
C PRO A 31 -9.50 13.13 -11.26
N ASN A 32 -10.18 14.26 -11.34
CA ASN A 32 -10.49 14.94 -12.61
C ASN A 32 -9.49 16.06 -12.94
N ASN A 33 -8.76 16.56 -11.95
CA ASN A 33 -7.81 17.66 -12.09
C ASN A 33 -6.54 17.44 -11.25
N ALA A 34 -5.54 18.29 -11.48
CA ALA A 34 -4.26 18.21 -10.78
C ALA A 34 -4.40 18.40 -9.26
N LEU A 35 -5.32 19.25 -8.81
CA LEU A 35 -5.54 19.51 -7.39
C LEU A 35 -6.06 18.27 -6.65
N GLU A 36 -7.08 17.61 -7.20
CA GLU A 36 -7.60 16.34 -6.68
C GLU A 36 -6.53 15.25 -6.70
N THR A 37 -5.69 15.22 -7.74
CA THR A 37 -4.59 14.26 -7.84
C THR A 37 -3.55 14.47 -6.74
N VAL A 38 -3.16 15.73 -6.49
CA VAL A 38 -2.23 16.08 -5.41
C VAL A 38 -2.85 15.75 -4.05
N PHE A 39 -4.11 16.07 -3.84
CA PHE A 39 -4.83 15.75 -2.60
C PHE A 39 -4.88 14.24 -2.35
N ALA A 40 -5.25 13.44 -3.37
CA ALA A 40 -5.27 11.99 -3.30
C ALA A 40 -3.88 11.42 -2.97
N LEU A 41 -2.82 12.00 -3.53
CA LEU A 41 -1.45 11.61 -3.24
C LEU A 41 -1.05 11.92 -1.79
N LEU A 42 -1.45 13.07 -1.25
CA LEU A 42 -1.20 13.43 0.16
C LEU A 42 -1.90 12.46 1.12
N VAL A 43 -3.18 12.18 0.87
CA VAL A 43 -3.94 11.17 1.63
C VAL A 43 -3.23 9.82 1.58
N GLN A 44 -2.79 9.41 0.39
CA GLN A 44 -2.07 8.16 0.21
C GLN A 44 -0.79 8.13 1.06
N LEU A 45 0.00 9.19 1.04
CA LEU A 45 1.27 9.28 1.79
C LEU A 45 1.03 9.20 3.30
N ILE A 46 0.01 9.89 3.81
CA ILE A 46 -0.38 9.82 5.22
C ILE A 46 -0.76 8.38 5.58
N PHE A 47 -1.57 7.73 4.74
CA PHE A 47 -2.03 6.37 4.98
C PHE A 47 -0.89 5.34 4.99
N VAL A 48 0.03 5.39 4.03
CA VAL A 48 1.20 4.49 4.03
C VAL A 48 2.19 4.82 5.14
N GLY A 49 2.30 6.09 5.55
CA GLY A 49 3.06 6.50 6.74
C GLY A 49 2.47 5.90 8.01
N PHE A 50 1.15 5.92 8.16
CA PHE A 50 0.44 5.24 9.24
C PHE A 50 0.72 3.72 9.25
N LEU A 51 0.65 3.05 8.09
CA LEU A 51 1.04 1.63 7.98
C LEU A 51 2.50 1.41 8.41
N GLY A 52 3.40 2.35 8.10
CA GLY A 52 4.78 2.33 8.56
C GLY A 52 4.92 2.35 10.08
N ILE A 53 4.16 3.21 10.75
CA ILE A 53 4.10 3.28 12.22
C ILE A 53 3.57 1.96 12.78
N VAL A 54 2.47 1.43 12.22
CA VAL A 54 1.91 0.15 12.65
C VAL A 54 2.94 -0.97 12.53
N PHE A 55 3.68 -1.04 11.43
CA PHE A 55 4.72 -2.04 11.24
C PHE A 55 5.84 -1.91 12.28
N ALA A 56 6.35 -0.69 12.50
CA ALA A 56 7.45 -0.45 13.43
C ALA A 56 7.08 -0.82 14.87
N TYR A 57 5.91 -0.38 15.35
CA TYR A 57 5.52 -0.59 16.74
C TYR A 57 4.91 -1.96 17.01
N LEU A 58 4.05 -2.46 16.12
CA LEU A 58 3.30 -3.69 16.37
C LEU A 58 3.99 -4.91 15.78
N ILE A 59 4.55 -4.83 14.57
CA ILE A 59 5.02 -6.04 13.87
C ILE A 59 6.49 -6.31 14.13
N SER A 60 7.33 -5.28 14.15
CA SER A 60 8.76 -5.46 14.44
C SER A 60 8.96 -5.99 15.86
N ASN A 61 8.31 -5.36 16.84
CA ASN A 61 8.48 -5.66 18.26
C ASN A 61 7.78 -6.94 18.76
N LEU A 62 6.62 -7.35 18.20
CA LEU A 62 5.90 -8.52 18.74
C LEU A 62 6.49 -9.88 18.31
N ILE A 63 7.27 -9.93 17.23
CA ILE A 63 7.70 -11.20 16.64
C ILE A 63 9.21 -11.34 16.78
N ASN A 64 9.69 -12.09 17.78
CA ASN A 64 11.12 -12.33 18.05
C ASN A 64 11.83 -13.25 17.01
N SER A 65 11.41 -13.22 15.74
CA SER A 65 12.03 -14.01 14.69
C SER A 65 13.13 -13.22 13.97
N SER A 66 14.27 -13.87 13.74
CA SER A 66 15.47 -13.34 13.08
C SER A 66 15.24 -12.86 11.63
N ASN A 67 14.08 -13.14 11.02
CA ASN A 67 13.84 -12.86 9.61
C ASN A 67 12.91 -11.67 9.39
N HIS A 68 13.46 -10.45 9.51
CA HIS A 68 12.72 -9.19 9.34
C HIS A 68 12.12 -9.03 7.92
N PHE A 69 12.74 -9.58 6.89
CA PHE A 69 12.20 -9.57 5.52
C PHE A 69 10.87 -10.31 5.41
N PHE A 70 10.75 -11.47 6.06
CA PHE A 70 9.50 -12.23 6.07
C PHE A 70 8.37 -11.43 6.73
N LYS A 71 8.66 -10.73 7.84
CA LYS A 71 7.68 -9.83 8.49
C LYS A 71 7.21 -8.74 7.53
N GLY A 72 8.14 -8.12 6.80
CA GLY A 72 7.84 -7.12 5.78
C GLY A 72 6.88 -7.63 4.71
N VAL A 73 7.20 -8.78 4.10
CA VAL A 73 6.36 -9.40 3.07
C VAL A 73 4.97 -9.73 3.61
N LEU A 74 4.89 -10.34 4.79
CA LEU A 74 3.62 -10.71 5.40
C LEU A 74 2.77 -9.48 5.73
N PHE A 75 3.39 -8.42 6.26
CA PHE A 75 2.70 -7.16 6.53
C PHE A 75 2.17 -6.50 5.25
N GLY A 76 2.96 -6.50 4.18
CA GLY A 76 2.53 -6.02 2.86
C GLY A 76 1.31 -6.80 2.35
N PHE A 77 1.38 -8.13 2.37
CA PHE A 77 0.28 -9.01 1.98
C PHE A 77 -1.00 -8.73 2.79
N ILE A 78 -0.90 -8.71 4.12
CA ILE A 78 -2.06 -8.49 5.01
C ILE A 78 -2.64 -7.09 4.79
N SER A 79 -1.79 -6.07 4.65
CA SER A 79 -2.26 -4.70 4.41
C SER A 79 -3.04 -4.60 3.10
N TRP A 80 -2.51 -5.16 2.01
CA TRP A 80 -3.19 -5.20 0.72
C TRP A 80 -4.53 -5.93 0.82
N PHE A 81 -4.53 -7.14 1.38
CA PHE A 81 -5.73 -7.95 1.53
C PHE A 81 -6.79 -7.24 2.37
N ALA A 82 -6.38 -6.64 3.50
CA ALA A 82 -7.28 -5.91 4.38
C ALA A 82 -7.92 -4.71 3.69
N ILE A 83 -7.12 -3.87 3.01
CA ILE A 83 -7.64 -2.70 2.26
C ILE A 83 -8.70 -3.15 1.25
N TYR A 84 -8.41 -4.20 0.49
CA TYR A 84 -9.31 -4.74 -0.52
C TYR A 84 -10.58 -5.34 0.09
N ALA A 85 -10.44 -6.12 1.15
CA ALA A 85 -11.57 -6.68 1.88
C ALA A 85 -12.47 -5.58 2.46
N PHE A 86 -11.89 -4.52 3.03
CA PHE A 86 -12.65 -3.37 3.52
C PHE A 86 -13.41 -2.67 2.41
N THR A 87 -12.80 -2.42 1.25
CA THR A 87 -13.49 -1.77 0.13
C THR A 87 -14.60 -2.64 -0.47
N PHE A 88 -14.42 -3.96 -0.46
CA PHE A 88 -15.46 -4.91 -0.89
C PHE A 88 -16.63 -4.93 0.09
N LEU A 89 -16.36 -5.03 1.40
CA LEU A 89 -17.39 -5.04 2.44
C LEU A 89 -18.15 -3.72 2.55
N ALA A 90 -17.48 -2.59 2.27
CA ALA A 90 -18.08 -1.27 2.24
C ALA A 90 -18.85 -0.97 0.94
N ASP A 91 -18.90 -1.93 0.01
CA ASP A 91 -19.58 -1.82 -1.29
C ASP A 91 -19.19 -0.55 -2.07
N VAL A 92 -17.88 -0.27 -2.13
CA VAL A 92 -17.37 0.89 -2.88
C VAL A 92 -17.50 0.59 -4.38
N SER A 93 -18.61 1.04 -4.97
CA SER A 93 -19.05 0.70 -6.34
C SER A 93 -18.04 0.94 -7.46
N LYS A 94 -17.04 1.81 -7.27
CA LYS A 94 -15.97 2.07 -8.25
C LYS A 94 -14.70 1.24 -8.04
N LEU A 95 -14.63 0.49 -6.95
CA LEU A 95 -13.53 -0.43 -6.63
C LEU A 95 -13.99 -1.90 -6.67
N THR A 96 -15.26 -2.16 -6.95
CA THR A 96 -15.86 -3.51 -6.94
C THR A 96 -16.78 -3.73 -8.15
N PRO A 97 -16.59 -4.81 -8.94
CA PRO A 97 -15.51 -5.80 -8.86
C PRO A 97 -14.20 -5.25 -9.41
N LEU A 98 -13.09 -5.55 -8.72
CA LEU A 98 -11.78 -5.13 -9.18
C LEU A 98 -11.25 -6.08 -10.25
N ASP A 99 -10.55 -5.53 -11.24
CA ASP A 99 -9.86 -6.31 -12.25
C ASP A 99 -8.68 -7.10 -11.64
N MET A 100 -8.50 -8.35 -12.08
CA MET A 100 -7.48 -9.25 -11.55
C MET A 100 -6.06 -8.74 -11.80
N GLY A 101 -5.82 -8.08 -12.94
CA GLY A 101 -4.51 -7.49 -13.25
C GLY A 101 -4.19 -6.28 -12.36
N THR A 102 -5.21 -5.53 -11.95
CA THR A 102 -5.09 -4.48 -10.92
C THR A 102 -4.75 -5.10 -9.56
N ALA A 103 -5.48 -6.14 -9.15
CA ALA A 103 -5.25 -6.83 -7.88
C ALA A 103 -3.82 -7.39 -7.77
N LEU A 104 -3.34 -8.06 -8.83
CA LEU A 104 -1.99 -8.63 -8.87
C LEU A 104 -0.89 -7.55 -8.89
N THR A 105 -1.13 -6.45 -9.61
CA THR A 105 -0.21 -5.31 -9.65
C THR A 105 -0.07 -4.68 -8.26
N ASP A 106 -1.18 -4.45 -7.59
CA ASP A 106 -1.18 -3.86 -6.25
C ASP A 106 -0.61 -4.83 -5.21
N PHE A 107 -0.84 -6.13 -5.36
CA PHE A 107 -0.22 -7.16 -4.54
C PHE A 107 1.32 -7.12 -4.66
N ALA A 108 1.85 -7.13 -5.88
CA ALA A 108 3.29 -7.01 -6.12
C ALA A 108 3.83 -5.69 -5.54
N GLY A 109 3.06 -4.60 -5.67
CA GLY A 109 3.35 -3.34 -5.02
C GLY A 109 3.42 -3.40 -3.50
N ALA A 110 2.50 -4.13 -2.87
CA ALA A 110 2.44 -4.29 -1.43
C ALA A 110 3.60 -5.13 -0.89
N VAL A 111 4.02 -6.16 -1.64
CA VAL A 111 5.23 -6.94 -1.32
C VAL A 111 6.48 -6.05 -1.36
N VAL A 112 6.64 -5.25 -2.42
CA VAL A 112 7.76 -4.29 -2.54
C VAL A 112 7.72 -3.27 -1.40
N PHE A 113 6.55 -2.73 -1.07
CA PHE A 113 6.36 -1.81 0.06
C PHE A 113 6.78 -2.46 1.38
N GLY A 114 6.30 -3.67 1.68
CA GLY A 114 6.62 -4.39 2.90
C GLY A 114 8.10 -4.72 3.06
N LEU A 115 8.76 -5.15 1.98
CA LEU A 115 10.22 -5.38 1.97
C LEU A 115 10.99 -4.09 2.20
N THR A 116 10.59 -3.00 1.54
CA THR A 116 11.23 -1.69 1.70
C THR A 116 11.09 -1.19 3.14
N LEU A 117 9.91 -1.36 3.73
CA LEU A 117 9.62 -0.95 5.10
C LEU A 117 10.46 -1.73 6.11
N ALA A 118 10.57 -3.05 5.96
CA ALA A 118 11.44 -3.89 6.78
C ALA A 118 12.92 -3.48 6.67
N GLN A 119 13.41 -3.27 5.45
CA GLN A 119 14.80 -2.90 5.19
C GLN A 119 15.14 -1.50 5.73
N VAL A 120 14.23 -0.53 5.61
CA VAL A 120 14.43 0.83 6.12
C VAL A 120 14.42 0.83 7.64
N LEU A 121 13.47 0.12 8.26
CA LEU A 121 13.40 0.04 9.72
C LEU A 121 14.65 -0.62 10.30
N PHE A 122 15.08 -1.75 9.75
CA PHE A 122 16.33 -2.42 10.13
C PHE A 122 17.54 -1.48 10.07
N GLN A 123 17.65 -0.65 9.03
CA GLN A 123 18.73 0.33 8.91
C GLN A 123 18.63 1.46 9.95
N LEU A 124 17.42 1.88 10.31
CA LEU A 124 17.21 2.92 11.31
C LEU A 124 17.54 2.41 12.72
N ASP A 125 17.11 1.18 13.05
CA ASP A 125 17.38 0.54 14.34
C ASP A 125 18.88 0.32 14.53
N ASN A 126 19.57 -0.16 13.50
CA ASN A 126 21.03 -0.30 13.48
C ASN A 126 21.77 1.03 13.69
N ARG A 127 21.28 2.13 13.10
CA ARG A 127 21.89 3.46 13.29
C ARG A 127 21.70 4.01 14.70
N GLN A 128 20.63 3.61 15.37
CA GLN A 128 20.32 4.05 16.73
C GLN A 128 20.90 3.10 17.80
N GLY A 129 21.52 1.99 17.40
CA GLY A 129 22.06 0.98 18.33
C GLY A 129 20.97 0.26 19.12
N LEU A 130 19.80 0.07 18.51
CA LEU A 130 18.62 -0.55 19.14
C LEU A 130 18.50 -2.06 18.86
N GLU A 131 19.52 -2.66 18.20
CA GLU A 131 19.61 -4.11 17.93
C GLU A 131 20.50 -4.85 18.95
#